data_AF-B2W3P0-F1
#
_entry.id   AF-B2W3P0-F1
#
_cell.length_a   1.000
_cell.length_b   1.000
_cell.length_c   1.000
_cell.angle_alpha   90.00
_cell.angle_beta   90.00
_cell.angle_gamma   90.00
#
_symmetry.space_group_name_H-M   'P 1'
#
loop_
_entity.id
_entity.type
_entity.pdbx_description
1 polymer ?
#
loop_
_entity_poly.entity_id
_entity_poly.type
_entity_poly.pdbx_seq_one_letter_code
_entity_poly.pdbx_strand_id
1 'polypeptide(L)'
;MGGGPKIPYPKHVWSPSGGWYAQPNNWKANTAVVGLTMASIAGMAFMLSANREYRDKMPERHRFFPSRYWTKQIKEHERKQNQSVIEKVLDN
;
A
#
# COMPACT_ATOMS: atom_id res chain seq x y z
N MET A 1 -13.92 -28.02 10.61
CA MET A 1 -12.51 -28.05 11.09
C MET A 1 -12.51 -28.43 12.57
N GLY A 2 -12.41 -29.72 12.89
CA GLY A 2 -12.31 -30.20 14.27
C GLY A 2 -10.85 -30.51 14.59
N GLY A 3 -10.26 -29.79 15.55
CA GLY A 3 -8.93 -30.15 16.05
C GLY A 3 -9.01 -31.49 16.77
N GLY A 4 -8.08 -32.40 16.48
CA GLY A 4 -7.94 -33.65 17.22
C GLY A 4 -7.68 -33.41 18.72
N PRO A 5 -7.66 -34.48 19.54
CA PRO A 5 -7.49 -34.36 20.98
C PRO A 5 -6.22 -33.58 21.33
N LYS A 6 -6.34 -32.59 22.22
CA LYS A 6 -5.22 -31.77 22.69
C LYS A 6 -4.38 -32.59 23.68
N ILE A 7 -3.08 -32.74 23.38
CA ILE A 7 -2.11 -33.35 24.31
C ILE A 7 -1.87 -32.36 25.47
N PRO A 8 -1.71 -32.81 26.73
CA PRO A 8 -1.34 -31.92 27.83
C PRO A 8 -0.05 -31.14 27.56
N TYR A 9 -0.04 -29.85 27.91
CA TYR A 9 1.10 -28.94 27.74
C TYR A 9 1.22 -27.99 28.94
N PRO A 10 2.42 -27.44 29.22
CA PRO A 10 2.61 -26.52 30.33
C PRO A 10 1.93 -25.17 30.05
N LYS A 11 1.03 -24.73 30.95
CA LYS A 11 0.24 -23.51 30.79
C LYS A 11 0.96 -22.21 31.18
N HIS A 12 2.07 -22.32 31.89
CA HIS A 12 2.83 -21.18 32.41
C HIS A 12 4.02 -20.80 31.51
N VAL A 13 4.26 -21.55 30.43
CA VAL A 13 5.33 -21.25 29.47
C VAL A 13 4.81 -20.22 28.46
N TRP A 14 5.57 -19.15 28.26
CA TRP A 14 5.25 -18.10 27.31
C TRP A 14 6.33 -18.03 26.22
N SER A 15 5.90 -17.75 24.99
CA SER A 15 6.78 -17.43 23.86
C SER A 15 6.14 -16.31 23.03
N PRO A 16 6.96 -15.45 22.39
CA PRO A 16 6.46 -14.36 21.55
C PRO A 16 5.62 -14.83 20.36
N SER A 17 5.85 -16.04 19.86
CA SER A 17 5.08 -16.62 18.75
C SER A 17 3.79 -17.33 19.19
N GLY A 18 3.50 -17.35 20.49
CA GLY A 18 2.41 -18.11 21.09
C GLY A 18 2.89 -19.40 21.75
N GLY A 19 2.10 -20.46 21.64
CA GLY A 19 2.39 -21.75 22.28
C GLY A 19 1.49 -22.85 21.74
N TRP A 20 1.38 -23.96 22.47
CA TRP A 20 0.57 -25.10 22.06
C TRP A 20 -0.90 -24.71 21.86
N TYR A 21 -1.41 -24.93 20.64
CA TYR A 21 -2.81 -24.69 20.27
C TYR A 21 -3.32 -23.28 20.60
N ALA A 22 -2.49 -22.26 20.40
CA ALA A 22 -2.84 -20.87 20.68
C ALA A 22 -4.09 -20.44 19.88
N GLN A 23 -5.20 -20.20 20.59
CA GLN A 23 -6.47 -19.73 20.03
C GLN A 23 -7.04 -18.66 20.96
N PRO A 24 -6.42 -17.45 21.00
CA PRO A 24 -6.92 -16.39 21.87
C PRO A 24 -8.29 -15.93 21.38
N ASN A 25 -9.20 -15.64 22.32
CA ASN A 25 -10.57 -15.20 22.01
C ASN A 25 -10.60 -13.95 21.12
N ASN A 26 -9.58 -13.09 21.22
CA ASN A 26 -9.51 -11.80 20.52
C ASN A 26 -8.71 -11.84 19.21
N TRP A 27 -8.43 -13.01 18.64
CA TRP A 27 -7.56 -13.14 17.45
C TRP A 27 -8.00 -12.23 16.29
N LYS A 28 -9.31 -12.08 16.05
CA LYS A 28 -9.86 -11.26 14.96
C LYS A 28 -9.49 -9.79 15.12
N ALA A 29 -9.69 -9.24 16.32
CA ALA A 29 -9.38 -7.85 16.62
C ALA A 29 -7.87 -7.60 16.53
N ASN A 30 -7.05 -8.49 17.10
CA ASN A 30 -5.60 -8.36 17.04
C ASN A 30 -5.09 -8.40 15.59
N THR A 31 -5.58 -9.32 14.77
CA THR A 31 -5.24 -9.39 13.34
C THR A 31 -5.68 -8.13 12.59
N ALA A 32 -6.87 -7.60 12.90
CA ALA A 32 -7.34 -6.35 12.29
C ALA A 32 -6.42 -5.17 12.63
N VAL A 33 -5.99 -5.05 13.88
CA VAL A 33 -5.05 -3.99 14.32
C VAL A 33 -3.71 -4.12 13.60
N VAL A 34 -3.13 -5.32 13.55
CA VAL A 34 -1.86 -5.55 12.85
C VAL A 34 -2.00 -5.27 11.35
N GLY A 35 -3.06 -5.78 10.71
CA GLY A 35 -3.33 -5.55 9.30
C GLY A 35 -3.51 -4.07 8.96
N LEU A 36 -4.26 -3.33 9.76
CA LEU A 36 -4.43 -1.89 9.60
C LEU A 36 -3.09 -1.15 9.73
N THR A 37 -2.31 -1.49 10.76
CA THR A 37 -0.99 -0.87 10.99
C THR A 37 -0.06 -1.09 9.81
N MET A 38 0.03 -2.33 9.30
CA MET A 38 0.84 -2.65 8.13
C MET A 38 0.38 -1.91 6.88
N ALA A 39 -0.93 -1.87 6.63
CA ALA A 39 -1.50 -1.17 5.49
C ALA A 39 -1.22 0.35 5.56
N SER A 40 -1.33 0.96 6.74
CA SER A 40 -1.01 2.38 6.95
C SER A 40 0.46 2.68 6.65
N ILE A 41 1.39 1.86 7.16
CA ILE A 41 2.83 2.05 6.90
C ILE A 41 3.13 1.90 5.41
N ALA A 42 2.62 0.84 4.77
CA ALA A 42 2.81 0.62 3.34
C ALA A 42 2.21 1.76 2.50
N GLY A 43 1.01 2.24 2.85
CA GLY A 43 0.37 3.37 2.18
C GLY A 43 1.16 4.66 2.29
N MET A 44 1.66 4.99 3.48
CA MET A 44 2.52 6.18 3.67
C MET A 44 3.82 6.08 2.89
N ALA A 45 4.49 4.92 2.92
CA ALA A 45 5.72 4.69 2.15
C ALA A 45 5.47 4.80 0.64
N PHE A 46 4.36 4.23 0.16
CA PHE A 46 3.93 4.35 -1.23
C PHE A 46 3.67 5.81 -1.64
N MET A 47 2.89 6.56 -0.85
CA MET A 47 2.61 7.97 -1.14
C MET A 47 3.89 8.81 -1.14
N LEU A 48 4.79 8.56 -0.19
CA LEU A 48 6.08 9.25 -0.12
C LEU A 48 6.93 8.98 -1.35
N SER A 49 7.00 7.71 -1.76
CA SER A 49 7.70 7.29 -2.98
C SER A 49 7.12 7.97 -4.21
N ALA A 50 5.80 7.89 -4.42
CA ALA A 50 5.11 8.49 -5.57
C ALA A 50 5.26 10.02 -5.65
N ASN A 51 5.40 10.70 -4.51
CA ASN A 51 5.63 12.14 -4.44
C ASN A 51 7.09 12.54 -4.68
N ARG A 52 8.04 11.67 -4.35
CA ARG A 52 9.49 11.90 -4.53
C ARG A 52 10.03 11.37 -5.84
N GLU A 53 9.26 10.55 -6.53
CA GLU A 53 9.63 9.98 -7.80
C GLU A 53 9.93 11.07 -8.83
N TYR A 54 11.14 11.01 -9.38
CA TYR A 54 11.65 11.88 -10.41
C TYR A 54 12.11 11.03 -11.61
N ARG A 55 11.83 11.53 -12.81
CA ARG A 55 12.22 10.97 -14.10
C ARG A 55 12.85 12.05 -14.95
N ASP A 56 14.00 11.75 -15.54
CA ASP A 56 14.67 12.60 -16.53
C ASP A 56 13.89 12.65 -17.84
N LYS A 57 13.35 11.51 -18.26
CA LYS A 57 12.54 11.38 -19.47
C LYS A 57 11.08 11.18 -19.13
N MET A 58 10.25 12.11 -19.60
CA MET A 58 8.81 11.95 -19.51
C MET A 58 8.29 10.90 -20.49
N PRO A 59 7.30 10.11 -20.09
CA PRO A 59 6.76 9.04 -20.91
C PRO A 59 5.87 9.57 -22.05
N GLU A 60 5.82 8.83 -23.16
CA GLU A 60 4.99 9.14 -24.32
C GLU A 60 3.49 9.07 -23.99
N ARG A 61 2.69 10.00 -24.52
CA ARG A 61 1.24 10.09 -24.23
C ARG A 61 0.49 8.76 -24.48
N HIS A 62 0.81 8.08 -25.58
CA HIS A 62 0.13 6.87 -26.04
C HIS A 62 0.64 5.58 -25.38
N ARG A 63 1.67 5.63 -24.53
CA ARG A 63 2.26 4.44 -23.90
C ARG A 63 1.66 4.19 -22.53
N PHE A 64 1.30 2.94 -22.23
CA PHE A 64 0.85 2.54 -20.89
C PHE A 64 2.03 2.36 -19.93
N PHE A 65 1.87 2.89 -18.71
CA PHE A 65 2.70 2.55 -17.55
C PHE A 65 1.91 2.88 -16.27
N PRO A 66 1.95 2.01 -15.25
CA PRO A 66 1.06 2.15 -14.09
C PRO A 66 1.29 3.42 -13.27
N SER A 67 2.54 3.85 -13.11
CA SER A 67 2.90 5.03 -12.31
C SER A 67 2.30 6.35 -12.79
N ARG A 68 1.79 6.41 -14.04
CA ARG A 68 1.03 7.55 -14.57
C ARG A 68 -0.07 8.02 -13.63
N TYR A 69 -0.73 7.09 -12.95
CA TYR A 69 -1.93 7.39 -12.16
C TYR A 69 -1.62 8.00 -10.78
N TRP A 70 -0.44 7.74 -10.21
CA TRP A 70 -0.11 8.13 -8.84
C TRP A 70 1.12 9.02 -8.71
N THR A 71 2.07 9.00 -9.64
CA THR A 71 3.29 9.81 -9.55
C THR A 71 2.99 11.29 -9.73
N LYS A 72 3.49 12.11 -8.80
CA LYS A 72 3.30 13.57 -8.82
C LYS A 72 3.87 14.22 -10.08
N GLN A 73 5.12 13.90 -10.42
CA GLN A 73 5.85 14.52 -11.52
C GLN A 73 5.14 14.35 -12.89
N ILE A 74 4.62 13.15 -13.18
CA ILE A 74 3.91 12.86 -14.44
C ILE A 74 2.57 13.61 -14.50
N LYS A 75 1.78 13.54 -13.42
CA LYS A 75 0.47 14.21 -13.36
C LYS A 75 0.60 15.71 -13.58
N GLU A 76 1.62 16.34 -12.99
CA GLU A 76 1.90 17.75 -13.19
C GLU A 76 2.38 18.06 -14.61
N HIS A 77 3.25 17.22 -15.17
CA HIS A 77 3.72 17.36 -16.56
C HIS A 77 2.56 17.28 -17.56
N GLU A 78 1.72 16.25 -17.45
CA GLU A 78 0.57 16.05 -18.34
C GLU A 78 -0.49 17.15 -18.18
N ARG A 79 -0.72 17.66 -16.96
CA ARG A 79 -1.61 18.81 -16.73
C ARG A 79 -1.10 20.07 -17.44
N LYS A 80 0.19 20.39 -17.33
CA LYS A 80 0.80 21.56 -18.00
C LYS A 80 0.70 21.45 -19.52
N GLN A 81 0.96 20.26 -20.05
CA GLN A 81 0.83 19.96 -21.47
C GLN A 81 -0.59 20.21 -21.98
N ASN A 82 -1.61 19.72 -21.25
CA ASN A 82 -3.01 19.93 -21.62
C ASN A 82 -3.41 21.41 -21.55
N GLN A 83 -2.98 22.13 -20.51
CA GLN A 83 -3.25 23.57 -20.39
C GLN A 83 -2.67 24.37 -21.56
N SER A 84 -1.44 24.07 -21.97
CA SER A 84 -0.79 24.75 -23.11
C SER A 84 -1.49 24.49 -24.44
N VAL A 85 -2.14 23.33 -24.59
CA VAL A 85 -2.94 23.02 -25.79
C VAL A 85 -4.22 23.85 -25.79
N ILE A 86 -4.88 23.95 -24.62
CA ILE A 86 -6.10 24.74 -24.48
C ILE A 86 -5.83 26.22 -24.78
N GLU A 87 -4.77 26.79 -24.20
CA GLU A 87 -4.39 28.19 -24.41
C GLU A 87 -4.17 28.50 -25.90
N LYS A 88 -3.40 27.67 -26.60
CA LYS A 88 -3.20 27.79 -28.06
C LYS A 88 -4.47 27.66 -28.90
N VAL A 89 -5.48 26.96 -28.39
CA VAL A 89 -6.79 26.83 -29.06
C VAL A 89 -7.66 28.06 -28.79
N LEU A 90 -7.52 28.69 -27.62
CA LEU A 90 -8.27 29.91 -27.26
C LEU A 90 -7.69 31.16 -27.92
N ASP A 91 -6.38 31.19 -28.19
CA ASP A 91 -5.67 32.31 -28.82
C ASP A 91 -5.75 32.31 -30.36
N ASN A 92 -6.32 31.28 -30.97
CA ASN A 92 -6.58 31.14 -32.42
C ASN A 92 -8.03 31.47 -32.75
#